data_AF-A0A6L8RHF1-F1
#
_entry.id   AF-A0A6L8RHF1-F1
#
_cell.length_a   1.000
_cell.length_b   1.000
_cell.length_c   1.000
_cell.angle_alpha   90.00
_cell.angle_beta   90.00
_cell.angle_gamma   90.00
#
_symmetry.space_group_name_H-M   'P 1'
#
loop_
_entity.id
_entity.type
_entity.pdbx_description
1 polymer ?
#
loop_
_entity_poly.entity_id
_entity_poly.type
_entity_poly.pdbx_seq_one_letter_code
_entity_poly.pdbx_strand_id
1 'polypeptide(L)'
;MRHYAIQKYRLGQGDKDGAYKKIRDFTDPKKAADLLYDLRLKAGYYAEIVEPTSDDRNAEILSFLRTHNVRVFRPLLMSLMHAREIEQLTSEQYDDAIGFIYRFYICYKIIGGMESNHLSDSIVKHSYAIELNCTQQVLDEWKNSFNEKLPSEETFRINLLSLGWSHSWPLYSETKLKDRCKLVLALLEELKSGVRVSEAFTIEHILPDSQAQENSIIGNLLMLEERLNAKCKDKSLKEKLPIYAESRYATTRAFAKRYANGCFDVKKRVDFIAKDLFEMVIH
;
A
#
# COMPACT_ATOMS: atom_id res chain seq x y z
N MET A 1 -19.26 1.49 14.72
CA MET A 1 -19.40 2.54 15.76
C MET A 1 -18.17 3.43 15.93
N ARG A 2 -16.99 2.92 16.33
CA ARG A 2 -15.81 3.80 16.53
C ARG A 2 -15.41 4.60 15.28
N HIS A 3 -15.31 3.97 14.11
CA HIS A 3 -14.92 4.67 12.88
C HIS A 3 -15.93 5.73 12.43
N TYR A 4 -17.22 5.43 12.58
CA TYR A 4 -18.29 6.40 12.39
C TYR A 4 -18.12 7.62 13.30
N ALA A 5 -17.84 7.40 14.59
CA ALA A 5 -17.63 8.50 15.53
C ALA A 5 -16.35 9.32 15.23
N ILE A 6 -15.31 8.68 14.67
CA ILE A 6 -14.12 9.40 14.17
C ILE A 6 -14.52 10.32 13.01
N GLN A 7 -15.21 9.77 12.01
CA GLN A 7 -15.66 10.50 10.82
C GLN A 7 -16.60 11.66 11.18
N LYS A 8 -17.67 11.39 11.93
CA LYS A 8 -18.80 12.32 12.11
C LYS A 8 -18.64 13.27 13.29
N TYR A 9 -17.95 12.84 14.35
CA TYR A 9 -17.87 13.58 15.62
C TYR A 9 -16.43 13.87 16.05
N ARG A 10 -15.45 13.64 15.18
CA ARG A 10 -14.02 13.88 15.47
C ARG A 10 -13.56 13.19 16.77
N LEU A 11 -13.94 11.92 16.93
CA LEU A 11 -13.51 11.09 18.06
C LEU A 11 -11.98 10.87 18.02
N GLY A 12 -11.24 11.50 18.92
CA GLY A 12 -9.78 11.38 19.05
C GLY A 12 -9.34 10.40 20.13
N GLN A 13 -8.02 10.33 20.38
CA GLN A 13 -7.46 9.52 21.47
C GLN A 13 -7.77 10.12 22.87
N GLY A 14 -8.00 11.44 22.96
CA GLY A 14 -8.34 12.11 24.22
C GLY A 14 -9.77 11.85 24.72
N ASP A 15 -10.64 11.27 23.89
CA ASP A 15 -12.04 10.98 24.25
C ASP A 15 -12.17 9.66 25.01
N LYS A 16 -11.93 9.72 26.33
CA LYS A 16 -11.95 8.56 27.23
C LYS A 16 -13.33 7.89 27.36
N ASP A 17 -14.38 8.66 27.08
CA ASP A 17 -15.79 8.28 27.20
C ASP A 17 -16.28 7.37 26.04
N GLY A 18 -15.48 7.23 24.99
CA GLY A 18 -15.76 6.32 23.88
C GLY A 18 -16.83 6.80 22.90
N ALA A 19 -17.08 5.98 21.89
CA ALA A 19 -17.90 6.36 20.73
C ALA A 19 -19.38 6.59 21.08
N TYR A 20 -19.96 5.76 21.94
CA TYR A 20 -21.39 5.84 22.28
C TYR A 20 -21.72 7.17 22.97
N LYS A 21 -20.98 7.51 24.03
CA LYS A 21 -21.20 8.75 24.78
C LYS A 21 -20.96 9.98 23.91
N LYS A 22 -19.91 9.98 23.07
CA LYS A 22 -19.66 11.06 22.10
C LYS A 22 -20.83 11.23 21.12
N ILE A 23 -21.38 10.16 20.55
CA ILE A 23 -22.54 10.26 19.65
C ILE A 23 -23.76 10.81 20.42
N ARG A 24 -24.04 10.26 21.61
CA ARG A 24 -25.17 10.68 22.44
C ARG A 24 -25.10 12.16 22.81
N ASP A 25 -23.94 12.63 23.26
CA ASP A 25 -23.77 13.99 23.78
C ASP A 25 -23.80 15.05 22.66
N PHE A 26 -23.48 14.68 21.42
CA PHE A 26 -23.45 15.56 20.26
C PHE A 26 -24.62 15.36 19.29
N THR A 27 -25.59 14.51 19.62
CA THR A 27 -26.82 14.33 18.84
C THR A 27 -27.98 14.96 19.56
N ASP A 28 -28.73 15.83 18.86
CA ASP A 28 -30.00 16.34 19.37
C ASP A 28 -31.01 15.17 19.47
N PRO A 29 -31.56 14.86 20.66
CA PRO A 29 -32.55 13.80 20.82
C PRO A 29 -33.78 13.96 19.91
N LYS A 30 -34.12 15.19 19.52
CA LYS A 30 -35.22 15.47 18.60
C LYS A 30 -34.91 15.08 17.14
N LYS A 31 -33.63 14.89 16.82
CA LYS A 31 -33.11 14.49 15.50
C LYS A 31 -32.58 13.05 15.50
N ALA A 32 -33.09 12.19 16.39
CA ALA A 32 -32.68 10.79 16.46
C ALA A 32 -32.91 10.05 15.12
N ALA A 33 -33.95 10.40 14.37
CA ALA A 33 -34.20 9.85 13.04
C ALA A 33 -33.08 10.16 12.04
N ASP A 34 -32.57 11.40 12.03
CA ASP A 34 -31.46 11.82 11.16
C ASP A 34 -30.19 11.03 11.47
N LEU A 35 -29.90 10.82 12.77
CA LEU A 35 -28.79 9.98 13.21
C LEU A 35 -28.94 8.55 12.70
N LEU A 36 -30.13 7.95 12.81
CA LEU A 36 -30.36 6.57 12.36
C LEU A 36 -30.22 6.44 10.84
N TYR A 37 -30.68 7.45 10.09
CA TYR A 37 -30.51 7.50 8.64
C TYR A 37 -29.03 7.58 8.25
N ASP A 38 -28.29 8.52 8.84
CA ASP A 38 -26.86 8.69 8.60
C ASP A 38 -26.08 7.43 9.00
N LEU A 39 -26.38 6.81 10.14
CA LEU A 39 -25.78 5.53 10.55
C LEU A 39 -26.02 4.41 9.54
N ARG A 40 -27.25 4.29 9.00
CA ARG A 40 -27.57 3.29 7.97
C ARG A 40 -26.78 3.55 6.70
N LEU A 41 -26.72 4.80 6.25
CA LEU A 41 -25.95 5.19 5.07
C LEU A 41 -24.46 4.85 5.24
N LYS A 42 -23.85 5.29 6.35
CA LYS A 42 -22.44 5.02 6.64
C LYS A 42 -22.14 3.54 6.86
N ALA A 43 -23.10 2.76 7.34
CA ALA A 43 -22.96 1.30 7.41
C ALA A 43 -22.83 0.67 6.02
N GLY A 44 -23.51 1.22 5.01
CA GLY A 44 -23.35 0.84 3.61
C GLY A 44 -21.92 1.06 3.10
N TYR A 45 -21.35 2.25 3.32
CA TYR A 45 -19.93 2.51 2.99
C TYR A 45 -18.98 1.57 3.71
N TYR A 46 -19.24 1.30 4.98
CA TYR A 46 -18.41 0.39 5.76
C TYR A 46 -18.46 -1.03 5.20
N ALA A 47 -19.63 -1.48 4.76
CA ALA A 47 -19.81 -2.77 4.10
C ALA A 47 -18.98 -2.82 2.83
N GLU A 48 -19.08 -1.82 1.95
CA GLU A 48 -18.30 -1.75 0.72
C GLU A 48 -16.77 -1.73 0.98
N ILE A 49 -16.31 -1.07 2.04
CA ILE A 49 -14.86 -1.09 2.40
C ILE A 49 -14.40 -2.48 2.89
N VAL A 50 -15.28 -3.26 3.53
CA VAL A 50 -14.96 -4.59 4.08
C VAL A 50 -15.19 -5.70 3.06
N GLU A 51 -16.14 -5.52 2.18
CA GLU A 51 -16.52 -6.47 1.14
C GLU A 51 -16.87 -5.68 -0.11
N PRO A 52 -15.83 -5.23 -0.86
CA PRO A 52 -16.05 -4.49 -2.08
C PRO A 52 -16.82 -5.35 -3.07
N THR A 53 -17.84 -4.77 -3.70
CA THR A 53 -18.76 -5.50 -4.58
C THR A 53 -18.55 -5.18 -6.05
N SER A 54 -17.93 -4.03 -6.36
CA SER A 54 -17.58 -3.69 -7.75
C SER A 54 -16.34 -4.43 -8.23
N ASP A 55 -16.20 -4.53 -9.55
CA ASP A 55 -15.01 -5.07 -10.22
C ASP A 55 -14.20 -3.92 -10.85
N ASP A 56 -13.96 -2.88 -10.04
CA ASP A 56 -13.19 -1.70 -10.43
C ASP A 56 -11.90 -1.56 -9.61
N ARG A 57 -11.06 -0.62 -10.04
CA ARG A 57 -9.76 -0.36 -9.41
C ARG A 57 -9.87 -0.03 -7.92
N ASN A 58 -10.92 0.69 -7.50
CA ASN A 58 -11.11 1.05 -6.10
C ASN A 58 -11.46 -0.20 -5.28
N ALA A 59 -12.33 -1.07 -5.78
CA ALA A 59 -12.66 -2.33 -5.11
C ALA A 59 -11.43 -3.23 -4.94
N GLU A 60 -10.51 -3.26 -5.92
CA GLU A 60 -9.26 -3.98 -5.75
C GLU A 60 -8.34 -3.37 -4.67
N ILE A 61 -8.29 -2.03 -4.56
CA ILE A 61 -7.52 -1.33 -3.53
C ILE A 61 -8.13 -1.59 -2.15
N LEU A 62 -9.45 -1.49 -2.02
CA LEU A 62 -10.17 -1.80 -0.78
C LEU A 62 -9.96 -3.27 -0.37
N SER A 63 -10.01 -4.20 -1.33
CA SER A 63 -9.70 -5.62 -1.12
C SER A 63 -8.27 -5.82 -0.64
N PHE A 64 -7.31 -5.08 -1.19
CA PHE A 64 -5.93 -5.10 -0.72
C PHE A 64 -5.81 -4.61 0.73
N LEU A 65 -6.42 -3.47 1.07
CA LEU A 65 -6.41 -2.92 2.42
C LEU A 65 -7.04 -3.91 3.42
N ARG A 66 -8.11 -4.60 3.02
CA ARG A 66 -8.74 -5.66 3.81
C ARG A 66 -7.80 -6.85 4.04
N THR A 67 -7.23 -7.40 2.98
CA THR A 67 -6.33 -8.57 3.06
C THR A 67 -5.11 -8.28 3.94
N HIS A 68 -4.63 -7.04 3.96
CA HIS A 68 -3.54 -6.58 4.82
C HIS A 68 -4.01 -6.04 6.18
N ASN A 69 -5.29 -6.22 6.52
CA ASN A 69 -5.93 -5.81 7.78
C ASN A 69 -5.73 -4.32 8.11
N VAL A 70 -5.71 -3.46 7.09
CA VAL A 70 -5.49 -2.02 7.20
C VAL A 70 -6.80 -1.33 7.57
N ARG A 71 -7.06 -1.20 8.86
CA ARG A 71 -8.32 -0.62 9.38
C ARG A 71 -8.28 0.88 9.59
N VAL A 72 -7.08 1.45 9.69
CA VAL A 72 -6.85 2.84 10.11
C VAL A 72 -7.46 3.86 9.14
N PHE A 73 -7.51 3.57 7.85
CA PHE A 73 -8.08 4.47 6.83
C PHE A 73 -9.60 4.41 6.70
N ARG A 74 -10.29 3.48 7.38
CA ARG A 74 -11.74 3.31 7.21
C ARG A 74 -12.56 4.59 7.46
N PRO A 75 -12.29 5.41 8.50
CA PRO A 75 -13.02 6.67 8.68
C PRO A 75 -12.86 7.63 7.49
N LEU A 76 -11.64 7.69 6.94
CA LEU A 76 -11.31 8.56 5.81
C LEU A 76 -11.97 8.10 4.52
N LEU A 77 -11.93 6.79 4.25
CA LEU A 77 -12.61 6.16 3.13
C LEU A 77 -14.13 6.41 3.17
N MET A 78 -14.74 6.32 4.36
CA MET A 78 -16.16 6.63 4.53
C MET A 78 -16.48 8.11 4.27
N SER A 79 -15.59 9.04 4.63
CA SER A 79 -15.76 10.46 4.31
C SER A 79 -15.67 10.72 2.81
N LEU A 80 -14.72 10.09 2.13
CA LEU A 80 -14.55 10.20 0.67
C LEU A 80 -15.76 9.62 -0.09
N MET A 81 -16.26 8.45 0.33
CA MET A 81 -17.47 7.84 -0.24
C MET A 81 -18.69 8.75 -0.09
N HIS A 82 -18.86 9.35 1.09
CA HIS A 82 -19.94 10.30 1.33
C HIS A 82 -19.81 11.55 0.47
N ALA A 83 -18.63 12.17 0.44
CA ALA A 83 -18.36 13.37 -0.35
C ALA A 83 -18.65 13.13 -1.84
N ARG A 84 -18.34 11.94 -2.35
CA ARG A 84 -18.71 11.53 -3.72
C ARG A 84 -20.23 11.40 -3.90
N GLU A 85 -20.92 10.77 -2.98
CA GLU A 85 -22.39 10.57 -3.07
C GLU A 85 -23.16 11.90 -3.05
N ILE A 86 -22.66 12.90 -2.32
CA ILE A 86 -23.23 14.26 -2.29
C ILE A 86 -22.61 15.20 -3.32
N GLU A 87 -21.89 14.67 -4.31
CA GLU A 87 -21.31 15.40 -5.45
C GLU A 87 -20.29 16.51 -5.08
N GLN A 88 -19.73 16.46 -3.87
CA GLN A 88 -18.60 17.33 -3.48
C GLN A 88 -17.24 16.84 -4.00
N LEU A 89 -17.19 15.59 -4.47
CA LEU A 89 -16.01 14.94 -5.02
C LEU A 89 -16.38 14.28 -6.35
N THR A 90 -15.66 14.61 -7.42
CA THR A 90 -15.88 13.93 -8.71
C THR A 90 -15.38 12.49 -8.65
N SER A 91 -15.83 11.64 -9.59
CA SER A 91 -15.31 10.27 -9.70
C SER A 91 -13.79 10.24 -9.89
N GLU A 92 -13.23 11.14 -10.69
CA GLU A 92 -11.79 11.22 -10.91
C GLU A 92 -11.02 11.59 -9.63
N GLN A 93 -11.52 12.59 -8.88
CA GLN A 93 -10.91 12.97 -7.59
C GLN A 93 -11.03 11.84 -6.55
N TYR A 94 -12.14 11.10 -6.58
CA TYR A 94 -12.32 9.92 -5.72
C TYR A 94 -11.30 8.84 -6.05
N ASP A 95 -11.17 8.47 -7.33
CA ASP A 95 -10.23 7.45 -7.78
C ASP A 95 -8.78 7.82 -7.42
N ASP A 96 -8.40 9.08 -7.62
CA ASP A 96 -7.09 9.58 -7.22
C ASP A 96 -6.90 9.55 -5.69
N ALA A 97 -7.91 9.92 -4.90
CA ALA A 97 -7.84 9.86 -3.44
C ALA A 97 -7.68 8.42 -2.92
N ILE A 98 -8.41 7.44 -3.49
CA ILE A 98 -8.26 6.02 -3.15
C ILE A 98 -6.88 5.50 -3.57
N GLY A 99 -6.42 5.89 -4.77
CA GLY A 99 -5.08 5.60 -5.26
C GLY A 99 -3.98 6.17 -4.36
N PHE A 100 -4.14 7.39 -3.88
CA PHE A 100 -3.21 8.03 -2.94
C PHE A 100 -3.11 7.24 -1.63
N ILE A 101 -4.24 6.83 -1.02
CA ILE A 101 -4.22 6.02 0.21
C ILE A 101 -3.41 4.74 0.01
N TYR A 102 -3.59 4.08 -1.14
CA TYR A 102 -2.85 2.89 -1.49
C TYR A 102 -1.33 3.14 -1.58
N ARG A 103 -0.91 4.11 -2.42
CA ARG A 103 0.51 4.47 -2.61
C ARG A 103 1.16 4.90 -1.29
N PHE A 104 0.46 5.74 -0.52
CA PHE A 104 0.90 6.20 0.79
C PHE A 104 1.10 5.03 1.77
N TYR A 105 0.11 4.14 1.92
CA TYR A 105 0.21 3.04 2.88
C TYR A 105 1.41 2.13 2.59
N ILE A 106 1.65 1.84 1.31
CA ILE A 106 2.78 1.05 0.87
C ILE A 106 4.09 1.71 1.31
N CYS A 107 4.29 2.97 0.96
CA CYS A 107 5.57 3.61 1.21
C CYS A 107 5.77 3.94 2.69
N TYR A 108 4.71 4.27 3.40
CA TYR A 108 4.73 4.52 4.84
C TYR A 108 4.96 3.25 5.66
N LYS A 109 4.13 2.22 5.47
CA LYS A 109 4.12 1.01 6.31
C LYS A 109 4.98 -0.12 5.75
N ILE A 110 4.79 -0.47 4.48
CA ILE A 110 5.39 -1.68 3.89
C ILE A 110 6.89 -1.48 3.68
N ILE A 111 7.27 -0.33 3.10
CA ILE A 111 8.68 0.00 2.83
C ILE A 111 9.27 0.83 3.96
N GLY A 112 8.58 1.90 4.36
CA GLY A 112 9.03 2.80 5.42
C GLY A 112 9.07 2.19 6.82
N GLY A 113 8.40 1.06 7.04
CA GLY A 113 8.39 0.37 8.34
C GLY A 113 7.69 1.15 9.46
N MET A 114 6.99 2.23 9.15
CA MET A 114 6.38 3.11 10.14
C MET A 114 5.12 2.48 10.76
N GLU A 115 4.79 2.83 11.99
CA GLU A 115 3.60 2.29 12.64
C GLU A 115 2.32 3.07 12.31
N SER A 116 1.24 2.35 11.98
CA SER A 116 -0.02 2.97 11.55
C SER A 116 -0.73 3.76 12.67
N ASN A 117 -0.40 3.49 13.94
CA ASN A 117 -0.92 4.24 15.08
C ASN A 117 -0.49 5.73 15.05
N HIS A 118 0.65 6.07 14.45
CA HIS A 118 1.14 7.44 14.27
C HIS A 118 0.33 8.26 13.24
N LEU A 119 -0.62 7.61 12.55
CA LEU A 119 -1.57 8.27 11.64
C LEU A 119 -2.88 8.66 12.33
N SER A 120 -3.12 8.21 13.57
CA SER A 120 -4.42 8.33 14.23
C SER A 120 -4.96 9.76 14.22
N ASP A 121 -4.16 10.74 14.64
CA ASP A 121 -4.59 12.14 14.74
C ASP A 121 -4.84 12.76 13.38
N SER A 122 -4.00 12.46 12.38
CA SER A 122 -4.20 12.91 11.00
C SER A 122 -5.45 12.31 10.38
N ILE A 123 -5.73 11.02 10.64
CA ILE A 123 -6.97 10.38 10.21
C ILE A 123 -8.18 11.06 10.85
N VAL A 124 -8.16 11.30 12.16
CA VAL A 124 -9.26 11.98 12.85
C VAL A 124 -9.49 13.38 12.29
N LYS A 125 -8.42 14.17 12.12
CA LYS A 125 -8.47 15.53 11.58
C LYS A 125 -9.08 15.53 10.17
N HIS A 126 -8.52 14.75 9.25
CA HIS A 126 -8.84 14.85 7.84
C HIS A 126 -10.13 14.12 7.47
N SER A 127 -10.47 13.01 8.14
CA SER A 127 -11.77 12.36 7.93
C SER A 127 -12.92 13.30 8.31
N TYR A 128 -12.79 14.02 9.43
CA TYR A 128 -13.80 14.97 9.87
C TYR A 128 -13.88 16.20 8.95
N ALA A 129 -12.73 16.73 8.50
CA ALA A 129 -12.71 17.87 7.58
C ALA A 129 -13.40 17.54 6.24
N ILE A 130 -13.11 16.38 5.64
CA ILE A 130 -13.75 15.93 4.40
C ILE A 130 -15.24 15.68 4.61
N GLU A 131 -15.65 15.11 5.74
CA GLU A 131 -17.07 14.87 6.06
C GLU A 131 -17.88 16.17 6.21
N LEU A 132 -17.26 17.24 6.70
CA LEU A 132 -17.94 18.53 6.87
C LEU A 132 -18.14 19.26 5.55
N ASN A 133 -17.08 19.39 4.75
CA ASN A 133 -17.11 20.07 3.47
C ASN A 133 -15.87 19.69 2.66
N CYS A 134 -16.03 18.73 1.74
CA CYS A 134 -14.94 18.29 0.89
C CYS A 134 -14.68 19.32 -0.21
N THR A 135 -13.52 19.99 -0.16
CA THR A 135 -13.04 20.90 -1.20
C THR A 135 -11.66 20.46 -1.67
N GLN A 136 -11.21 20.96 -2.82
CA GLN A 136 -9.86 20.67 -3.30
C GLN A 136 -8.78 21.06 -2.28
N GLN A 137 -8.94 22.21 -1.60
CA GLN A 137 -8.03 22.62 -0.54
C GLN A 137 -7.97 21.61 0.61
N VAL A 138 -9.11 21.07 1.04
CA VAL A 138 -9.16 20.06 2.12
C VAL A 138 -8.45 18.77 1.69
N LEU A 139 -8.58 18.37 0.42
CA LEU A 139 -7.88 17.21 -0.13
C LEU A 139 -6.36 17.45 -0.20
N ASP A 140 -5.93 18.63 -0.63
CA ASP A 140 -4.52 18.99 -0.73
C ASP A 140 -3.86 19.06 0.66
N GLU A 141 -4.52 19.70 1.63
CA GLU A 141 -4.07 19.73 3.03
C GLU A 141 -3.95 18.33 3.64
N TRP A 142 -4.90 17.45 3.32
CA TRP A 142 -4.85 16.05 3.72
C TRP A 142 -3.64 15.34 3.12
N LYS A 143 -3.47 15.37 1.80
CA LYS A 143 -2.36 14.71 1.10
C LYS A 143 -1.00 15.22 1.55
N ASN A 144 -0.84 16.54 1.68
CA ASN A 144 0.40 17.16 2.17
C ASN A 144 0.74 16.71 3.59
N SER A 145 -0.23 16.73 4.50
CA SER A 145 -0.04 16.28 5.88
C SER A 145 0.34 14.80 5.99
N PHE A 146 -0.06 13.97 5.01
CA PHE A 146 0.36 12.58 4.92
C PHE A 146 1.77 12.47 4.33
N ASN A 147 2.06 13.19 3.25
CA ASN A 147 3.38 13.21 2.62
C ASN A 147 4.49 13.66 3.57
N GLU A 148 4.24 14.62 4.46
CA GLU A 148 5.18 15.05 5.51
C GLU A 148 5.58 13.93 6.50
N LYS A 149 4.76 12.88 6.60
CA LYS A 149 5.03 11.72 7.47
C LYS A 149 5.80 10.61 6.76
N LEU A 150 6.03 10.73 5.46
CA LEU A 150 6.80 9.74 4.72
C LEU A 150 8.25 9.72 5.22
N PRO A 151 8.91 8.55 5.20
CA PRO A 151 10.35 8.48 5.48
C PRO A 151 11.14 9.32 4.47
N SER A 152 12.32 9.80 4.87
CA SER A 152 13.27 10.39 3.93
C SER A 152 13.72 9.36 2.88
N GLU A 153 14.17 9.81 1.71
CA GLU A 153 14.71 8.93 0.67
C GLU A 153 15.84 8.03 1.20
N GLU A 154 16.71 8.58 2.06
CA GLU A 154 17.78 7.81 2.72
C GLU A 154 17.21 6.70 3.62
N THR A 155 16.22 7.02 4.45
CA THR A 155 15.56 6.04 5.33
C THR A 155 14.86 4.96 4.50
N PHE A 156 14.19 5.37 3.42
CA PHE A 156 13.51 4.48 2.49
C PHE A 156 14.50 3.48 1.86
N ARG A 157 15.66 3.97 1.41
CA ARG A 157 16.75 3.15 0.89
C ARG A 157 17.31 2.18 1.94
N ILE A 158 17.58 2.65 3.16
CA ILE A 158 18.06 1.80 4.26
C ILE A 158 17.07 0.67 4.56
N ASN A 159 15.77 0.98 4.57
CA ASN A 159 14.74 -0.03 4.80
C ASN A 159 14.65 -1.05 3.66
N LEU A 160 14.86 -0.64 2.40
CA LEU A 160 14.93 -1.59 1.29
C LEU A 160 16.20 -2.45 1.35
N LEU A 161 17.33 -1.91 1.80
CA LEU A 161 18.57 -2.68 1.99
C LEU A 161 18.43 -3.74 3.10
N SER A 162 17.56 -3.51 4.08
CA SER A 162 17.26 -4.50 5.13
C SER A 162 16.11 -5.44 4.77
N LEU A 163 15.33 -5.16 3.73
CA LEU A 163 14.26 -6.01 3.25
C LEU A 163 14.84 -7.14 2.38
N GLY A 164 14.49 -8.38 2.73
CA GLY A 164 14.93 -9.55 1.99
C GLY A 164 14.13 -10.78 2.33
N TRP A 165 14.33 -11.85 1.55
CA TRP A 165 13.75 -13.16 1.79
C TRP A 165 14.73 -14.25 1.37
N SER A 166 14.79 -15.34 2.14
CA SER A 166 15.73 -16.44 1.93
C SER A 166 15.13 -17.78 2.33
N HIS A 167 15.57 -18.84 1.66
CA HIS A 167 15.40 -20.22 2.11
C HIS A 167 16.58 -20.70 2.97
N SER A 168 17.75 -20.10 2.80
CA SER A 168 19.02 -20.54 3.37
C SER A 168 19.39 -19.81 4.66
N TRP A 169 18.92 -18.57 4.84
CA TRP A 169 19.33 -17.68 5.92
C TRP A 169 18.17 -17.43 6.90
N PRO A 170 18.26 -17.90 8.16
CA PRO A 170 17.17 -17.79 9.13
C PRO A 170 16.64 -16.37 9.33
N LEU A 171 17.52 -15.37 9.28
CA LEU A 171 17.18 -13.94 9.43
C LEU A 171 16.15 -13.45 8.39
N TYR A 172 16.10 -14.10 7.22
CA TYR A 172 15.23 -13.73 6.10
C TYR A 172 14.18 -14.81 5.76
N SER A 173 14.02 -15.82 6.62
CA SER A 173 13.19 -16.99 6.33
C SER A 173 11.71 -16.83 6.67
N GLU A 174 11.35 -15.77 7.40
CA GLU A 174 9.96 -15.54 7.82
C GLU A 174 9.00 -15.31 6.65
N THR A 175 7.81 -15.90 6.72
CA THR A 175 6.74 -15.70 5.72
C THR A 175 6.37 -14.23 5.57
N LYS A 176 6.35 -13.47 6.66
CA LYS A 176 6.05 -12.02 6.62
C LYS A 176 7.06 -11.24 5.78
N LEU A 177 8.34 -11.63 5.80
CA LEU A 177 9.38 -11.00 4.98
C LEU A 177 9.20 -11.37 3.50
N LYS A 178 8.85 -12.63 3.22
CA LYS A 178 8.47 -13.07 1.88
C LYS A 178 7.32 -12.24 1.32
N ASP A 179 6.25 -12.07 2.09
CA ASP A 179 5.05 -11.35 1.67
C ASP A 179 5.35 -9.87 1.42
N ARG A 180 6.19 -9.24 2.27
CA ARG A 180 6.67 -7.87 2.04
C ARG A 180 7.50 -7.75 0.76
N CYS A 181 8.41 -8.71 0.51
CA CYS A 181 9.19 -8.74 -0.73
C CYS A 181 8.29 -8.88 -1.96
N LYS A 182 7.31 -9.79 -1.92
CA LYS A 182 6.31 -9.94 -2.99
C LYS A 182 5.58 -8.63 -3.25
N LEU A 183 5.15 -7.94 -2.20
CA LEU A 183 4.42 -6.69 -2.38
C LEU A 183 5.28 -5.62 -3.07
N VAL A 184 6.52 -5.43 -2.62
CA VAL A 184 7.47 -4.48 -3.25
C VAL A 184 7.75 -4.82 -4.71
N LEU A 185 7.93 -6.10 -5.02
CA LEU A 185 8.14 -6.55 -6.40
C LEU A 185 6.91 -6.32 -7.29
N ALA A 186 5.71 -6.63 -6.78
CA ALA A 186 4.46 -6.41 -7.51
C ALA A 186 4.22 -4.93 -7.81
N LEU A 187 4.60 -4.04 -6.89
CA LEU A 187 4.51 -2.60 -7.08
C LEU A 187 5.49 -2.08 -8.12
N LEU A 188 6.71 -2.59 -8.10
CA LEU A 188 7.70 -2.25 -9.12
C LEU A 188 7.22 -2.71 -10.51
N GLU A 189 6.60 -3.89 -10.58
CA GLU A 189 6.01 -4.40 -11.82
C GLU A 189 4.85 -3.53 -12.31
N GLU A 190 3.94 -3.16 -11.41
CA GLU A 190 2.81 -2.27 -11.74
C GLU A 190 3.31 -0.91 -12.22
N LEU A 191 4.33 -0.33 -11.57
CA LEU A 191 4.93 0.93 -11.98
C LEU A 191 5.56 0.86 -13.38
N LYS A 192 6.23 -0.25 -13.71
CA LYS A 192 6.95 -0.38 -14.99
C LYS A 192 6.07 -0.87 -16.14
N SER A 193 5.03 -1.65 -15.85
CA SER A 193 4.13 -2.22 -16.87
C SER A 193 2.83 -1.43 -17.04
N GLY A 194 2.44 -0.65 -16.03
CA GLY A 194 1.10 -0.05 -15.95
C GLY A 194 -0.01 -1.07 -15.61
N VAL A 195 0.35 -2.32 -15.31
CA VAL A 195 -0.60 -3.42 -15.07
C VAL A 195 -0.35 -4.02 -13.70
N ARG A 196 -1.40 -4.13 -12.89
CA ARG A 196 -1.30 -4.75 -11.57
C ARG A 196 -1.11 -6.25 -11.69
N VAL A 197 -0.31 -6.78 -10.77
CA VAL A 197 -0.09 -8.23 -10.65
C VAL A 197 -1.30 -8.86 -9.94
N SER A 198 -2.17 -9.51 -10.71
CA SER A 198 -3.34 -10.25 -10.22
C SER A 198 -3.05 -11.73 -9.97
N GLU A 199 -2.06 -12.29 -10.67
CA GLU A 199 -1.71 -13.71 -10.58
C GLU A 199 -0.61 -14.00 -9.56
N ALA A 200 -0.68 -15.19 -8.98
CA ALA A 200 0.38 -15.69 -8.10
C ALA A 200 1.70 -15.81 -8.87
N PHE A 201 2.80 -15.42 -8.21
CA PHE A 201 4.15 -15.52 -8.74
C PHE A 201 5.12 -16.06 -7.69
N THR A 202 6.26 -16.53 -8.20
CA THR A 202 7.38 -16.99 -7.38
C THR A 202 8.44 -15.90 -7.28
N ILE A 203 9.20 -15.92 -6.19
CA ILE A 203 10.39 -15.08 -6.05
C ILE A 203 11.57 -15.89 -6.58
N GLU A 204 12.31 -15.31 -7.51
CA GLU A 204 13.59 -15.84 -7.98
C GLU A 204 14.76 -15.05 -7.40
N HIS A 205 15.79 -15.75 -6.95
CA HIS A 205 17.06 -15.17 -6.53
C HIS A 205 18.03 -15.09 -7.71
N ILE A 206 18.41 -13.88 -8.10
CA ILE A 206 19.31 -13.62 -9.24
C ILE A 206 20.66 -14.32 -9.01
N LEU A 207 21.31 -14.00 -7.89
CA LEU A 207 22.46 -14.72 -7.36
C LEU A 207 21.98 -15.82 -6.40
N PRO A 208 22.63 -16.99 -6.34
CA PRO A 208 22.17 -18.10 -5.51
C PRO A 208 22.02 -17.73 -4.02
N ASP A 209 20.84 -17.98 -3.47
CA ASP A 209 20.48 -17.66 -2.08
C ASP A 209 21.47 -18.23 -1.05
N SER A 210 21.97 -19.44 -1.29
CA SER A 210 22.86 -20.16 -0.38
C SER A 210 24.30 -19.63 -0.33
N GLN A 211 24.71 -18.79 -1.29
CA GLN A 211 26.12 -18.38 -1.43
C GLN A 211 26.52 -17.23 -0.49
N ALA A 212 25.59 -16.33 -0.17
CA ALA A 212 25.88 -15.17 0.67
C ALA A 212 24.59 -14.65 1.29
N GLN A 213 24.66 -14.15 2.53
CA GLN A 213 23.50 -13.59 3.21
C GLN A 213 22.94 -12.36 2.45
N GLU A 214 23.80 -11.56 1.82
CA GLU A 214 23.38 -10.41 1.00
C GLU A 214 22.50 -10.80 -0.19
N ASN A 215 22.57 -12.05 -0.65
CA ASN A 215 21.71 -12.55 -1.73
C ASN A 215 20.24 -12.66 -1.28
N SER A 216 19.96 -12.54 0.02
CA SER A 216 18.59 -12.49 0.52
C SER A 216 17.90 -11.14 0.24
N ILE A 217 18.67 -10.06 0.02
CA ILE A 217 18.16 -8.69 -0.07
C ILE A 217 17.28 -8.50 -1.31
N ILE A 218 16.25 -7.64 -1.24
CA ILE A 218 15.28 -7.35 -2.31
C ILE A 218 15.93 -7.01 -3.66
N GLY A 219 17.11 -6.40 -3.65
CA GLY A 219 17.90 -6.11 -4.84
C GLY A 219 18.32 -7.36 -5.62
N ASN A 220 18.36 -8.53 -4.98
CA ASN A 220 18.64 -9.83 -5.61
C ASN A 220 17.38 -10.58 -6.03
N LEU A 221 16.19 -10.04 -5.77
CA LEU A 221 14.91 -10.74 -5.98
C LEU A 221 14.19 -10.28 -7.24
N LEU A 222 13.61 -11.22 -7.98
CA LEU A 222 12.77 -10.98 -9.15
C LEU A 222 11.44 -11.70 -9.05
N MET A 223 10.43 -11.16 -9.74
CA MET A 223 9.22 -11.91 -10.03
C MET A 223 9.48 -12.90 -11.14
N LEU A 224 9.05 -14.15 -10.97
CA LEU A 224 9.16 -15.14 -12.02
C LEU A 224 8.02 -16.14 -11.94
N GLU A 225 7.59 -16.62 -13.11
CA GLU A 225 6.62 -17.70 -13.23
C GLU A 225 7.25 -19.01 -12.74
N GLU A 226 6.47 -19.83 -12.04
CA GLU A 226 6.95 -21.09 -11.46
C GLU A 226 7.65 -21.99 -12.50
N ARG A 227 7.08 -22.08 -13.70
CA ARG A 227 7.67 -22.84 -14.83
C ARG A 227 9.07 -22.33 -15.22
N LEU A 228 9.29 -21.02 -15.20
CA LEU A 228 10.58 -20.42 -15.54
C LEU A 228 11.55 -20.51 -14.36
N ASN A 229 11.09 -20.28 -13.14
CA ASN A 229 11.88 -20.41 -11.92
C ASN A 229 12.45 -21.83 -11.75
N ALA A 230 11.63 -22.85 -12.01
CA ALA A 230 12.08 -24.25 -11.99
C ALA A 230 13.22 -24.58 -12.97
N LYS A 231 13.42 -23.76 -14.02
CA LYS A 231 14.55 -23.88 -14.96
C LYS A 231 15.82 -23.19 -14.45
N CYS A 232 15.71 -22.20 -13.57
CA CYS A 232 16.85 -21.42 -13.08
C CYS A 232 17.73 -22.25 -12.13
N LYS A 233 17.17 -22.83 -11.06
CA LYS A 233 17.94 -23.62 -10.06
C LYS A 233 19.27 -22.93 -9.70
N ASP A 234 20.37 -23.68 -9.67
CA ASP A 234 21.72 -23.22 -9.34
C ASP A 234 22.49 -22.65 -10.56
N LYS A 235 21.79 -22.32 -11.65
CA LYS A 235 22.43 -21.76 -12.85
C LYS A 235 23.14 -20.44 -12.53
N SER A 236 24.20 -20.17 -13.28
CA SER A 236 24.84 -18.86 -13.24
C SER A 236 23.90 -17.77 -13.79
N LEU A 237 24.11 -16.52 -13.38
CA LEU A 237 23.36 -15.37 -13.92
C LEU A 237 23.35 -15.37 -15.46
N LYS A 238 24.49 -15.64 -16.09
CA LYS A 238 24.63 -15.70 -17.56
C LYS A 238 23.66 -16.70 -18.20
N GLU A 239 23.44 -17.84 -17.55
CA GLU A 239 22.50 -18.87 -18.03
C GLU A 239 21.04 -18.54 -17.68
N LYS A 240 20.80 -17.76 -16.62
CA LYS A 240 19.44 -17.32 -16.22
C LYS A 240 18.91 -16.19 -17.11
N LEU A 241 19.77 -15.33 -17.67
CA LEU A 241 19.36 -14.17 -18.49
C LEU A 241 18.46 -14.54 -19.69
N PRO A 242 18.72 -15.59 -20.50
CA PRO A 242 17.80 -16.02 -21.54
C PRO A 242 16.44 -16.47 -21.00
N ILE A 243 16.40 -17.11 -19.83
CA ILE A 243 15.15 -17.55 -19.18
C ILE A 243 14.35 -16.32 -18.74
N TYR A 244 15.01 -15.32 -18.14
CA TYR A 244 14.36 -14.08 -17.72
C TYR A 244 13.78 -13.28 -18.90
N ALA A 245 14.40 -13.37 -20.08
CA ALA A 245 13.88 -12.72 -21.29
C ALA A 245 12.53 -13.31 -21.76
N GLU A 246 12.22 -14.56 -21.42
CA GLU A 246 10.92 -15.20 -21.68
C GLU A 246 9.82 -14.80 -20.69
N SER A 247 10.15 -14.13 -19.58
CA SER A 247 9.18 -13.83 -18.52
C SER A 247 8.09 -12.88 -18.99
N ARG A 248 6.87 -13.06 -18.51
CA ARG A 248 5.75 -12.14 -18.69
C ARG A 248 5.90 -10.84 -17.90
N TYR A 249 6.74 -10.82 -16.87
CA TYR A 249 6.98 -9.65 -16.04
C TYR A 249 7.94 -8.67 -16.73
N ALA A 250 7.48 -7.43 -16.92
CA ALA A 250 8.23 -6.37 -17.57
C ALA A 250 9.53 -6.06 -16.82
N THR A 251 9.49 -6.04 -15.49
CA THR A 251 10.66 -5.81 -14.63
C THR A 251 11.73 -6.88 -14.82
N THR A 252 11.33 -8.15 -14.93
CA THR A 252 12.24 -9.29 -15.13
C THR A 252 12.85 -9.30 -16.54
N ARG A 253 12.06 -9.00 -17.58
CA ARG A 253 12.63 -8.83 -18.94
C ARG A 253 13.56 -7.63 -19.02
N ALA A 254 13.20 -6.52 -18.40
CA ALA A 254 14.03 -5.31 -18.35
C ALA A 254 15.36 -5.59 -17.64
N PHE A 255 15.32 -6.36 -16.55
CA PHE A 255 16.52 -6.85 -15.88
C PHE A 255 17.40 -7.67 -16.83
N ALA A 256 16.83 -8.64 -17.54
CA ALA A 256 17.58 -9.47 -18.50
C ALA A 256 18.30 -8.63 -19.56
N LYS A 257 17.60 -7.64 -20.13
CA LYS A 257 18.15 -6.71 -21.13
C LYS A 257 19.28 -5.85 -20.55
N ARG A 258 19.09 -5.32 -19.33
CA ARG A 258 20.05 -4.41 -18.68
C ARG A 258 21.38 -5.09 -18.33
N TYR A 259 21.31 -6.34 -17.88
CA TYR A 259 22.48 -7.07 -17.40
C TYR A 259 23.03 -8.09 -18.41
N ALA A 260 22.59 -8.05 -19.67
CA ALA A 260 23.08 -8.91 -20.75
C ALA A 260 24.62 -8.90 -20.91
N ASN A 261 25.24 -7.74 -20.68
CA ASN A 261 26.70 -7.52 -20.83
C ASN A 261 27.36 -6.99 -19.55
N GLY A 262 26.68 -7.05 -18.40
CA GLY A 262 27.03 -6.26 -17.22
C GLY A 262 27.50 -7.07 -16.01
N CYS A 263 28.14 -6.37 -15.07
CA CYS A 263 28.34 -6.84 -13.71
C CYS A 263 27.10 -6.47 -12.87
N PHE A 264 26.49 -7.46 -12.22
CA PHE A 264 25.33 -7.27 -11.35
C PHE A 264 25.77 -6.98 -9.92
N ASP A 265 25.18 -5.95 -9.32
CA ASP A 265 25.40 -5.57 -7.93
C ASP A 265 24.04 -5.40 -7.25
N VAL A 266 23.85 -6.15 -6.17
CA VAL A 266 22.60 -6.20 -5.40
C VAL A 266 22.25 -4.83 -4.82
N LYS A 267 23.22 -4.12 -4.23
CA LYS A 267 23.01 -2.84 -3.56
C LYS A 267 22.69 -1.74 -4.56
N LYS A 268 23.39 -1.69 -5.69
CA LYS A 268 23.06 -0.76 -6.79
C LYS A 268 21.66 -0.98 -7.32
N ARG A 269 21.19 -2.24 -7.41
CA ARG A 269 19.80 -2.52 -7.79
C ARG A 269 18.81 -2.02 -6.74
N VAL A 270 19.11 -2.14 -5.45
CA VAL A 270 18.30 -1.52 -4.39
C VAL A 270 18.20 -0.01 -4.59
N ASP A 271 19.29 0.68 -4.91
CA ASP A 271 19.26 2.13 -5.14
C ASP A 271 18.31 2.51 -6.31
N PHE A 272 18.29 1.74 -7.40
CA PHE A 272 17.35 1.95 -8.50
C PHE A 272 15.89 1.69 -8.08
N ILE A 273 15.63 0.63 -7.31
CA ILE A 273 14.29 0.31 -6.81
C ILE A 273 13.80 1.40 -5.86
N ALA A 274 14.66 1.88 -4.96
CA ALA A 274 14.35 2.93 -4.01
C ALA A 274 13.92 4.20 -4.73
N LYS A 275 14.70 4.63 -5.72
CA LYS A 275 14.39 5.81 -6.53
C LYS A 275 13.05 5.68 -7.26
N ASP A 276 12.88 4.58 -8.00
CA ASP A 276 11.66 4.32 -8.78
C ASP A 276 10.39 4.35 -7.90
N LEU A 277 10.44 3.73 -6.72
CA LEU A 277 9.29 3.64 -5.82
C LEU A 277 9.05 4.93 -5.02
N PHE A 278 10.09 5.71 -4.73
CA PHE A 278 9.95 6.96 -4.00
C PHE A 278 9.32 8.05 -4.88
N GLU A 279 9.74 8.15 -6.14
CA GLU A 279 9.15 9.07 -7.13
C GLU A 279 7.65 8.80 -7.37
N MET A 280 7.19 7.55 -7.26
CA MET A 280 5.77 7.16 -7.39
C MET A 280 4.86 7.77 -6.30
N VAL A 281 5.40 8.18 -5.15
CA VAL A 281 4.59 8.68 -4.03
C VAL A 281 4.48 10.20 -4.04
N ILE A 282 5.56 10.86 -4.49
CA ILE A 282 5.66 12.32 -4.51
C ILE A 282 4.88 12.91 -5.70
N HIS A 283 4.57 12.10 -6.70
CA HIS A 283 3.80 12.45 -7.88
C HIS A 283 2.49 11.65 -7.98
#